data_AF-A0A534Q522-F1
#
_entry.id   AF-A0A534Q522-F1
#
_cell.length_a   1.000
_cell.length_b   1.000
_cell.length_c   1.000
_cell.angle_alpha   90.00
_cell.angle_beta   90.00
_cell.angle_gamma   90.00
#
_symmetry.space_group_name_H-M   'P 1'
#
loop_
_entity.id
_entity.type
_entity.pdbx_description
1 polymer ?
#
loop_
_entity_poly.entity_id
_entity_poly.type
_entity_poly.pdbx_seq_one_letter_code
_entity_poly.pdbx_strand_id
1 'polypeptide(L)'
;MLYDRAADRWFISQFAVTNPNPNYHQCVAVSQSADPTGGYFTYDFTYTAFNDYGKAGVWSDAYYFSYNMFTPPQNNFAGAKVCAMDRTRMLAGQAATQQCFSTSTTYGGLLPADIDGASGPAAGEPEFVLGMGADTTHLAMWKFHVDWTTPANSSFAGPTLITVPTFAEACSGGTCIPQSGTTQQLDSLADRMMYRLQYRNFGDHESLITNHSVTSGSSVGVRWYEVRSPNGTPTLFQSGTYAPDSAYRWMGSAAMDGSGGIALGFSKSSSSAHPAIAVTGRNAGDAAGTMTEGETTVLTGGGSQTTNLSRWGDYSNLT
;
A
#
# COMPACT_ATOMS: atom_id res chain seq x y z
N MET A 1 -3.43 -11.06 0.45
CA MET A 1 -2.82 -12.10 -0.41
C MET A 1 -2.05 -11.39 -1.52
N LEU A 2 -0.88 -11.88 -1.87
CA LEU A 2 -0.02 -11.40 -2.95
C LEU A 2 0.54 -12.58 -3.74
N TYR A 3 1.10 -12.29 -4.92
CA TYR A 3 1.73 -13.28 -5.76
C TYR A 3 3.15 -12.85 -6.11
N ASP A 4 4.11 -13.63 -5.62
CA ASP A 4 5.52 -13.53 -5.94
C ASP A 4 5.76 -14.14 -7.32
N ARG A 5 5.69 -13.30 -8.34
CA ARG A 5 5.85 -13.71 -9.74
C ARG A 5 7.22 -14.30 -10.04
N ALA A 6 8.27 -13.85 -9.34
CA ALA A 6 9.64 -14.31 -9.58
C ALA A 6 9.85 -15.74 -9.08
N ALA A 7 9.18 -16.14 -7.99
CA ALA A 7 9.21 -17.52 -7.49
C ALA A 7 8.00 -18.37 -7.91
N ASP A 8 7.01 -17.78 -8.58
CA ASP A 8 5.72 -18.43 -8.91
C ASP A 8 5.04 -18.98 -7.64
N ARG A 9 4.86 -18.10 -6.64
CA ARG A 9 4.29 -18.44 -5.33
C ARG A 9 3.26 -17.43 -4.85
N TRP A 10 2.22 -17.95 -4.20
CA TRP A 10 1.25 -17.19 -3.44
C TRP A 10 1.72 -16.92 -2.03
N PHE A 11 1.31 -15.76 -1.54
CA PHE A 11 1.69 -15.22 -0.26
C PHE A 11 0.43 -14.75 0.49
N ILE A 12 0.24 -15.20 1.72
CA ILE A 12 -0.90 -14.85 2.57
C ILE A 12 -0.38 -14.37 3.93
N SER A 13 -1.01 -13.36 4.49
CA SER A 13 -0.63 -12.81 5.79
C SER A 13 -1.87 -12.42 6.59
N GLN A 14 -1.82 -12.67 7.89
CA GLN A 14 -2.86 -12.29 8.84
C GLN A 14 -2.20 -11.96 10.18
N PHE A 15 -2.42 -10.77 10.71
CA PHE A 15 -2.03 -10.54 12.11
C PHE A 15 -2.95 -11.37 13.01
N ALA A 16 -2.41 -11.89 14.10
CA ALA A 16 -3.20 -12.58 15.11
C ALA A 16 -3.10 -11.82 16.43
N VAL A 17 -4.27 -11.48 16.97
CA VAL A 17 -4.45 -10.86 18.27
C VAL A 17 -5.38 -11.74 19.08
N THR A 18 -5.07 -11.93 20.36
CA THR A 18 -5.94 -12.64 21.30
C THR A 18 -6.31 -11.70 22.43
N ASN A 19 -7.57 -11.75 22.87
CA ASN A 19 -8.05 -10.94 23.98
C ASN A 19 -8.44 -11.87 25.15
N PRO A 20 -7.78 -11.78 26.32
CA PRO A 20 -6.59 -10.99 26.63
C PRO A 20 -5.30 -11.74 26.25
N ASN A 21 -4.34 -11.07 25.58
CA ASN A 21 -3.00 -11.63 25.40
C ASN A 21 -1.95 -10.51 25.25
N PRO A 22 -0.82 -10.57 25.98
CA PRO A 22 0.31 -9.66 25.78
C PRO A 22 1.06 -9.85 24.45
N ASN A 23 0.73 -10.90 23.67
CA ASN A 23 1.49 -11.28 22.48
C ASN A 23 0.73 -10.94 21.18
N TYR A 24 1.41 -10.19 20.31
CA TYR A 24 0.95 -9.87 18.98
C TYR A 24 1.74 -10.69 17.96
N HIS A 25 1.07 -11.16 16.92
CA HIS A 25 1.65 -12.08 15.95
C HIS A 25 1.40 -11.59 14.54
N GLN A 26 2.36 -11.79 13.64
CA GLN A 26 2.15 -11.78 12.21
C GLN A 26 2.31 -13.21 11.69
N CYS A 27 1.18 -13.83 11.34
CA CYS A 27 1.18 -15.11 10.65
C CYS A 27 1.37 -14.85 9.16
N VAL A 28 2.23 -15.66 8.54
CA VAL A 28 2.54 -15.61 7.11
C VAL A 28 2.52 -17.02 6.54
N ALA A 29 1.98 -17.18 5.34
CA ALA A 29 1.97 -18.44 4.62
C ALA A 29 2.46 -18.22 3.19
N VAL A 30 3.39 -19.06 2.74
CA VAL A 30 3.91 -19.08 1.37
C VAL A 30 3.54 -20.40 0.74
N SER A 31 2.85 -20.39 -0.40
CA SER A 31 2.44 -21.61 -1.09
C SER A 31 3.66 -22.44 -1.48
N GLN A 32 3.50 -23.75 -1.63
CA GLN A 32 4.57 -24.65 -2.07
C GLN A 32 4.72 -24.67 -3.61
N SER A 33 3.70 -24.21 -4.34
CA SER A 33 3.64 -24.19 -5.81
C SER A 33 2.87 -22.95 -6.30
N ALA A 34 2.67 -22.86 -7.62
CA ALA A 34 1.82 -21.86 -8.28
C ALA A 34 0.31 -22.00 -7.97
N ASP A 35 -0.10 -23.13 -7.38
CA ASP A 35 -1.50 -23.40 -7.10
C ASP A 35 -1.90 -22.78 -5.74
N PRO A 36 -2.77 -21.75 -5.72
CA PRO A 36 -3.17 -21.10 -4.48
C PRO A 36 -4.00 -22.02 -3.57
N THR A 37 -4.47 -23.16 -4.07
CA THR A 37 -5.28 -24.13 -3.31
C THR A 37 -4.45 -25.26 -2.69
N GLY A 38 -3.15 -25.30 -2.98
CA GLY A 38 -2.22 -26.34 -2.51
C GLY A 38 -1.74 -26.15 -1.06
N GLY A 39 -0.64 -26.83 -0.74
CA GLY A 39 0.03 -26.73 0.56
C GLY A 39 0.80 -25.42 0.74
N TYR A 40 0.98 -25.00 2.00
CA TYR A 40 1.70 -23.78 2.38
C TYR A 40 2.77 -24.08 3.43
N PHE A 41 3.89 -23.37 3.37
CA PHE A 41 4.80 -23.20 4.50
C PHE A 41 4.31 -22.04 5.36
N THR A 42 4.17 -22.26 6.66
CA THR A 42 3.61 -21.28 7.61
C THR A 42 4.67 -20.77 8.57
N TYR A 43 4.59 -19.48 8.86
CA TYR A 43 5.53 -18.71 9.68
C TYR A 43 4.76 -17.88 10.69
N ASP A 44 5.33 -17.71 11.88
CA ASP A 44 4.80 -16.87 12.94
C ASP A 44 5.90 -15.93 13.46
N PHE A 45 5.66 -14.63 13.34
CA PHE A 45 6.56 -13.58 13.81
C PHE A 45 5.91 -12.82 14.96
N THR A 46 6.56 -12.82 16.13
CA THR A 46 6.02 -12.20 17.34
C THR A 46 6.41 -10.72 17.48
N TYR A 47 5.50 -9.91 18.03
CA TYR A 47 5.69 -8.49 18.32
C TYR A 47 5.25 -8.16 19.75
N THR A 48 5.89 -7.14 20.33
CA THR A 48 5.62 -6.63 21.68
C THR A 48 4.55 -5.53 21.72
N ALA A 49 4.09 -5.08 20.55
CA ALA A 49 3.09 -4.04 20.35
C ALA A 49 2.20 -4.46 19.19
N PHE A 50 0.97 -3.95 19.14
CA PHE A 50 0.01 -4.31 18.10
C PHE A 50 0.51 -3.84 16.73
N ASN A 51 0.73 -4.79 15.83
CA ASN A 51 1.18 -4.60 14.45
C ASN A 51 -0.02 -4.48 13.50
N ASP A 52 -0.72 -3.34 13.58
CA ASP A 52 -1.94 -3.11 12.79
C ASP A 52 -1.64 -2.70 11.34
N TYR A 53 -2.66 -2.84 10.49
CA TYR A 53 -2.69 -2.29 9.13
C TYR A 53 -1.52 -2.77 8.25
N GLY A 54 -1.16 -4.04 8.36
CA GLY A 54 0.00 -4.63 7.69
C GLY A 54 -0.04 -4.53 6.17
N LYS A 55 0.98 -3.93 5.55
CA LYS A 55 1.13 -3.89 4.08
C LYS A 55 2.39 -4.65 3.69
N ALA A 56 2.33 -5.35 2.56
CA ALA A 56 3.41 -6.21 2.10
C ALA A 56 3.85 -5.87 0.68
N GLY A 57 5.13 -6.08 0.40
CA GLY A 57 5.74 -5.96 -0.91
C GLY A 57 6.74 -7.09 -1.14
N VAL A 58 6.79 -7.61 -2.36
CA VAL A 58 7.80 -8.57 -2.79
C VAL A 58 8.98 -7.81 -3.39
N TRP A 59 10.15 -7.98 -2.79
CA TRP A 59 11.41 -7.50 -3.34
C TRP A 59 12.34 -8.66 -3.73
N SER A 60 13.51 -8.34 -4.28
CA SER A 60 14.44 -9.34 -4.81
C SER A 60 15.05 -10.25 -3.74
N ASP A 61 15.25 -9.75 -2.52
CA ASP A 61 16.01 -10.38 -1.43
C ASP A 61 15.18 -10.71 -0.17
N ALA A 62 13.97 -10.18 -0.04
CA ALA A 62 13.08 -10.42 1.09
C ALA A 62 11.60 -10.19 0.76
N TYR A 63 10.72 -10.71 1.62
CA TYR A 63 9.35 -10.23 1.73
C TYR A 63 9.34 -9.08 2.71
N TYR A 64 8.95 -7.89 2.26
CA TYR A 64 8.93 -6.70 3.11
C TYR A 64 7.53 -6.42 3.63
N PHE A 65 7.46 -6.03 4.89
CA PHE A 65 6.25 -5.66 5.58
C PHE A 65 6.37 -4.33 6.26
N SER A 66 5.29 -3.56 6.28
CA SER A 66 5.13 -2.42 7.16
C SER A 66 3.93 -2.62 8.09
N TYR A 67 3.99 -2.03 9.28
CA TYR A 67 2.91 -2.03 10.26
C TYR A 67 2.80 -0.66 10.92
N ASN A 68 1.59 -0.30 11.34
CA ASN A 68 1.37 0.73 12.34
C ASN A 68 1.48 0.10 13.73
N MET A 69 2.43 0.54 14.54
CA MET A 69 2.65 -0.04 15.86
C MET A 69 1.85 0.70 16.93
N PHE A 70 1.18 -0.05 17.81
CA PHE A 70 0.45 0.52 18.95
C PHE A 70 0.89 -0.13 20.27
N THR A 71 1.39 0.67 21.21
CA THR A 71 1.95 0.17 22.47
C THR A 71 0.85 -0.13 23.49
N PRO A 72 0.82 -1.35 24.06
CA PRO A 72 -0.10 -1.67 25.15
C PRO A 72 0.30 -0.93 26.45
N PRO A 73 -0.63 -0.74 27.39
CA PRO A 73 -2.05 -1.13 27.30
C PRO A 73 -2.95 -0.06 26.67
N GLN A 74 -2.47 1.18 26.47
CA GLN A 74 -3.30 2.29 25.96
C GLN A 74 -3.48 2.28 24.43
N ASN A 75 -2.79 1.42 23.70
CA ASN A 75 -2.73 1.40 22.23
C ASN A 75 -2.34 2.78 21.67
N ASN A 76 -1.31 3.40 22.25
CA ASN A 76 -0.77 4.65 21.72
C ASN A 76 0.02 4.37 20.44
N PHE A 77 -0.18 5.19 19.40
CA PHE A 77 0.58 5.06 18.16
C PHE A 77 2.08 5.29 18.43
N ALA A 78 2.90 4.34 17.97
CA ALA A 78 4.34 4.29 18.22
C ALA A 78 5.18 4.45 16.93
N GLY A 79 4.56 4.89 15.84
CA GLY A 79 5.18 4.98 14.53
C GLY A 79 5.02 3.69 13.72
N ALA A 80 5.57 3.71 12.51
CA ALA A 80 5.64 2.56 11.65
C ALA A 80 6.80 1.62 12.05
N LYS A 81 6.63 0.32 11.81
CA LYS A 81 7.71 -0.66 11.82
C LYS A 81 7.77 -1.31 10.45
N VAL A 82 8.96 -1.39 9.86
CA VAL A 82 9.21 -2.05 8.58
C VAL A 82 10.12 -3.25 8.82
N CYS A 83 9.77 -4.41 8.30
CA CYS A 83 10.48 -5.66 8.50
C CYS A 83 10.76 -6.35 7.15
N ALA A 84 11.99 -6.81 6.95
CA ALA A 84 12.37 -7.75 5.90
C ALA A 84 12.29 -9.16 6.48
N MET A 85 11.59 -10.08 5.81
CA MET A 85 11.51 -11.51 6.15
C MET A 85 12.30 -12.34 5.13
N ASP A 86 13.05 -13.34 5.58
CA ASP A 86 13.97 -14.13 4.74
C ASP A 86 13.22 -14.96 3.69
N ARG A 87 13.01 -14.35 2.52
CA ARG A 87 12.27 -14.91 1.38
C ARG A 87 12.88 -16.23 0.92
N THR A 88 14.21 -16.34 0.87
CA THR A 88 14.89 -17.55 0.38
C THR A 88 14.57 -18.74 1.28
N ARG A 89 14.64 -18.56 2.61
CA ARG A 89 14.28 -19.62 3.56
C ARG A 89 12.80 -19.91 3.57
N MET A 90 11.97 -18.88 3.43
CA MET A 90 10.50 -19.03 3.41
C MET A 90 10.01 -19.84 2.22
N LEU A 91 10.56 -19.59 1.03
CA LEU A 91 10.28 -20.34 -0.19
C LEU A 91 10.70 -21.81 -0.10
N ALA A 92 11.73 -22.10 0.69
CA ALA A 92 12.27 -23.44 0.90
C ALA A 92 11.63 -24.20 2.09
N GLY A 93 10.65 -23.61 2.79
CA GLY A 93 10.05 -24.23 3.97
C GLY A 93 11.01 -24.35 5.16
N GLN A 94 12.08 -23.56 5.19
CA GLN A 94 13.06 -23.55 6.27
C GLN A 94 12.66 -22.54 7.34
N ALA A 95 13.24 -22.68 8.55
CA ALA A 95 13.13 -21.64 9.57
C ALA A 95 13.67 -20.30 9.03
N ALA A 96 12.86 -19.25 9.11
CA ALA A 96 13.15 -17.93 8.58
C ALA A 96 13.17 -16.89 9.70
N THR A 97 14.05 -15.90 9.58
CA THR A 97 14.14 -14.76 10.50
C THR A 97 13.62 -13.49 9.84
N GLN A 98 13.48 -12.43 10.63
CA GLN A 98 13.19 -11.09 10.14
C GLN A 98 14.17 -10.07 10.72
N GLN A 99 14.38 -8.98 9.99
CA GLN A 99 15.11 -7.81 10.45
C GLN A 99 14.21 -6.59 10.32
N CYS A 100 14.15 -5.74 11.34
CA CYS A 100 13.15 -4.67 11.39
C CYS A 100 13.74 -3.33 11.83
N PHE A 101 13.18 -2.25 11.30
CA PHE A 101 13.42 -0.87 11.69
C PHE A 101 12.11 -0.18 12.08
N SER A 102 12.18 0.81 12.97
CA SER A 102 11.03 1.62 13.37
C SER A 102 11.24 3.07 12.96
N THR A 103 10.16 3.77 12.63
CA THR A 103 10.16 5.23 12.43
C THR A 103 9.79 5.95 13.73
N SER A 104 9.86 7.29 13.70
CA SER A 104 9.16 8.11 14.71
C SER A 104 7.64 7.98 14.57
N THR A 105 6.91 8.52 15.56
CA THR A 105 5.44 8.63 15.56
C THR A 105 4.89 9.59 14.49
N THR A 106 5.76 10.25 13.74
CA THR A 106 5.37 11.10 12.60
C THR A 106 4.87 10.29 11.42
N TYR A 107 5.34 9.05 11.26
CA TYR A 107 5.11 8.26 10.06
C TYR A 107 4.32 6.99 10.37
N GLY A 108 3.30 6.75 9.56
CA GLY A 108 2.42 5.58 9.59
C GLY A 108 1.92 5.25 8.18
N GLY A 109 1.30 4.08 8.02
CA GLY A 109 0.71 3.64 6.75
C GLY A 109 1.72 3.56 5.60
N LEU A 110 2.96 3.20 5.92
CA LEU A 110 4.02 3.04 4.93
C LEU A 110 3.72 1.88 3.99
N LEU A 111 4.18 1.96 2.76
CA LEU A 111 4.04 0.94 1.73
C LEU A 111 5.43 0.47 1.30
N PRO A 112 5.80 -0.80 1.55
CA PRO A 112 6.90 -1.44 0.85
C PRO A 112 6.56 -1.54 -0.64
N ALA A 113 7.58 -1.44 -1.48
CA ALA A 113 7.44 -1.55 -2.91
C ALA A 113 7.19 -3.02 -3.31
N ASP A 114 6.41 -3.21 -4.36
CA ASP A 114 6.05 -4.54 -4.84
C ASP A 114 6.45 -4.65 -6.31
N ILE A 115 7.40 -5.55 -6.61
CA ILE A 115 7.95 -5.72 -7.96
C ILE A 115 6.88 -6.21 -8.90
N ASP A 116 6.78 -5.51 -10.03
CA ASP A 116 5.86 -5.83 -11.09
C ASP A 116 6.54 -5.94 -12.46
N GLY A 117 6.09 -6.88 -13.27
CA GLY A 117 6.69 -7.18 -14.57
C GLY A 117 7.83 -8.20 -14.51
N ALA A 118 8.55 -8.33 -15.62
CA ALA A 118 9.61 -9.33 -15.77
C ALA A 118 11.01 -8.82 -15.37
N SER A 119 11.19 -7.50 -15.39
CA SER A 119 12.44 -6.83 -15.03
C SER A 119 12.41 -6.46 -13.56
N GLY A 120 13.22 -7.12 -12.76
CA GLY A 120 13.42 -6.77 -11.35
C GLY A 120 14.35 -5.56 -11.17
N PRO A 121 14.54 -5.13 -9.92
CA PRO A 121 15.58 -4.18 -9.56
C PRO A 121 16.99 -4.72 -9.85
N ALA A 122 17.96 -3.81 -9.91
CA ALA A 122 19.36 -4.18 -10.03
C ALA A 122 19.82 -5.03 -8.83
N ALA A 123 20.82 -5.90 -9.04
CA ALA A 123 21.33 -6.74 -7.97
C ALA A 123 21.90 -5.88 -6.82
N GLY A 124 21.41 -6.13 -5.60
CA GLY A 124 21.83 -5.41 -4.39
C GLY A 124 21.14 -4.05 -4.20
N GLU A 125 20.19 -3.69 -5.05
CA GLU A 125 19.37 -2.51 -4.89
C GLU A 125 18.47 -2.61 -3.64
N PRO A 126 18.50 -1.62 -2.74
CA PRO A 126 17.68 -1.65 -1.54
C PRO A 126 16.20 -1.60 -1.89
N GLU A 127 15.38 -2.14 -1.00
CA GLU A 127 13.93 -2.00 -1.10
C GLU A 127 13.50 -0.55 -0.90
N PHE A 128 12.46 -0.11 -1.62
CA PHE A 128 11.87 1.21 -1.46
C PHE A 128 10.63 1.14 -0.57
N VAL A 129 10.53 2.07 0.38
CA VAL A 129 9.35 2.20 1.24
C VAL A 129 8.85 3.62 1.16
N LEU A 130 7.56 3.82 0.90
CA LEU A 130 6.97 5.14 0.70
C LEU A 130 5.81 5.38 1.68
N GLY A 131 5.67 6.61 2.14
CA GLY A 131 4.53 7.08 2.92
C GLY A 131 4.23 8.54 2.65
N MET A 132 3.20 9.06 3.31
CA MET A 132 2.94 10.49 3.34
C MET A 132 4.06 11.22 4.10
N GLY A 133 4.37 12.44 3.69
CA GLY A 133 5.25 13.32 4.45
C GLY A 133 4.62 13.78 5.77
N ALA A 134 5.40 14.48 6.58
CA ALA A 134 4.90 15.12 7.81
C ALA A 134 4.02 16.35 7.54
N ASP A 135 3.83 16.70 6.27
CA ASP A 135 3.05 17.83 5.77
C ASP A 135 2.27 17.42 4.50
N THR A 136 1.46 18.34 3.97
CA THR A 136 0.60 18.06 2.80
C THR A 136 1.24 18.42 1.45
N THR A 137 2.55 18.59 1.42
CA THR A 137 3.35 18.97 0.24
C THR A 137 4.44 17.97 -0.09
N HIS A 138 4.62 16.92 0.70
CA HIS A 138 5.65 15.92 0.50
C HIS A 138 5.14 14.48 0.61
N LEU A 139 5.79 13.59 -0.12
CA LEU A 139 5.88 12.17 0.21
C LEU A 139 7.22 11.91 0.90
N ALA A 140 7.28 10.87 1.74
CA ALA A 140 8.49 10.46 2.45
C ALA A 140 8.91 9.07 1.99
N MET A 141 10.15 8.94 1.52
CA MET A 141 10.68 7.68 0.99
C MET A 141 11.91 7.21 1.76
N TRP A 142 11.97 5.92 2.07
CA TRP A 142 13.11 5.26 2.69
C TRP A 142 13.66 4.17 1.77
N LYS A 143 14.92 3.81 2.01
CA LYS A 143 15.61 2.68 1.41
C LYS A 143 15.95 1.65 2.48
N PHE A 144 15.51 0.41 2.31
CA PHE A 144 15.81 -0.69 3.23
C PHE A 144 16.78 -1.68 2.57
N HIS A 145 18.02 -1.67 3.04
CA HIS A 145 18.99 -2.73 2.76
C HIS A 145 18.98 -3.79 3.88
N VAL A 146 18.75 -5.06 3.54
CA VAL A 146 18.89 -6.19 4.47
C VAL A 146 20.17 -6.98 4.19
N ASP A 147 20.94 -7.27 5.23
CA ASP A 147 22.10 -8.16 5.18
C ASP A 147 21.82 -9.40 6.03
N TRP A 148 21.53 -10.53 5.36
CA TRP A 148 21.26 -11.81 6.00
C TRP A 148 22.52 -12.48 6.57
N THR A 149 23.71 -12.11 6.10
CA THR A 149 24.99 -12.65 6.58
C THR A 149 25.42 -11.94 7.86
N THR A 150 25.35 -10.61 7.86
CA THR A 150 25.72 -9.76 8.99
C THR A 150 24.57 -8.80 9.30
N PRO A 151 23.60 -9.19 10.14
CA PRO A 151 22.40 -8.39 10.42
C PRO A 151 22.67 -6.95 10.87
N ALA A 152 23.81 -6.70 11.52
CA ALA A 152 24.23 -5.36 11.93
C ALA A 152 24.55 -4.40 10.77
N ASN A 153 24.75 -4.92 9.55
CA ASN A 153 24.98 -4.12 8.34
C ASN A 153 23.67 -3.71 7.65
N SER A 154 22.52 -4.25 8.08
CA SER A 154 21.22 -3.81 7.56
C SER A 154 20.98 -2.34 7.88
N SER A 155 20.27 -1.64 6.99
CA SER A 155 19.99 -0.22 7.16
C SER A 155 18.61 0.17 6.65
N PHE A 156 18.05 1.21 7.26
CA PHE A 156 16.82 1.87 6.83
C PHE A 156 17.07 3.37 6.74
N ALA A 157 17.45 3.82 5.56
CA ALA A 157 17.91 5.19 5.30
C ALA A 157 16.76 6.07 4.81
N GLY A 158 16.63 7.27 5.38
CA GLY A 158 15.60 8.25 5.00
C GLY A 158 14.96 8.95 6.20
N PRO A 159 13.84 9.66 5.99
CA PRO A 159 13.17 9.81 4.69
C PRO A 159 13.88 10.82 3.78
N THR A 160 13.93 10.52 2.48
CA THR A 160 14.07 11.52 1.43
C THR A 160 12.68 12.08 1.11
N LEU A 161 12.54 13.40 1.13
CA LEU A 161 11.27 14.06 0.84
C LEU A 161 11.12 14.30 -0.67
N ILE A 162 9.94 13.96 -1.19
CA ILE A 162 9.57 14.18 -2.59
C ILE A 162 8.47 15.23 -2.61
N THR A 163 8.76 16.41 -3.16
CA THR A 163 7.76 17.47 -3.28
C THR A 163 6.63 17.06 -4.22
N VAL A 164 5.39 17.27 -3.78
CA VAL A 164 4.17 16.99 -4.53
C VAL A 164 3.23 18.21 -4.50
N PRO A 165 2.28 18.33 -5.45
CA PRO A 165 1.28 19.37 -5.37
C PRO A 165 0.48 19.24 -4.07
N THR A 166 0.28 20.37 -3.38
CA THR A 166 -0.42 20.42 -2.10
C THR A 166 -1.76 19.68 -2.17
N PHE A 167 -2.11 19.02 -1.08
CA PHE A 167 -3.39 18.34 -0.94
C PHE A 167 -4.02 18.63 0.42
N ALA A 168 -5.28 18.23 0.56
CA ALA A 168 -5.96 18.15 1.84
C ALA A 168 -6.48 16.72 1.98
N GLU A 169 -6.21 16.10 3.11
CA GLU A 169 -6.74 14.78 3.44
C GLU A 169 -8.28 14.82 3.36
N ALA A 170 -8.87 13.86 2.67
CA ALA A 170 -10.32 13.72 2.66
C ALA A 170 -10.85 13.51 4.09
N CYS A 171 -11.96 14.16 4.42
CA CYS A 171 -12.61 14.01 5.73
C CYS A 171 -11.69 14.29 6.94
N SER A 172 -10.59 15.04 6.77
CA SER A 172 -9.52 15.18 7.78
C SER A 172 -9.00 13.84 8.30
N GLY A 173 -8.91 12.84 7.41
CA GLY A 173 -8.49 11.47 7.72
C GLY A 173 -9.61 10.55 8.23
N GLY A 174 -10.81 11.07 8.49
CA GLY A 174 -11.90 10.34 9.14
C GLY A 174 -13.05 9.91 8.24
N THR A 175 -14.22 9.76 8.86
CA THR A 175 -15.46 9.30 8.24
C THR A 175 -16.30 10.45 7.71
N CYS A 176 -16.52 10.48 6.39
CA CYS A 176 -17.45 11.42 5.77
C CYS A 176 -18.07 10.94 4.44
N ILE A 177 -17.76 9.71 4.01
CA ILE A 177 -18.18 9.22 2.71
C ILE A 177 -19.65 8.76 2.79
N PRO A 178 -20.59 9.36 2.02
CA PRO A 178 -22.00 9.00 2.08
C PRO A 178 -22.31 7.73 1.29
N GLN A 179 -23.42 7.08 1.63
CA GLN A 179 -23.96 5.89 0.97
C GLN A 179 -25.50 5.90 1.03
N SER A 180 -26.15 5.35 0.01
CA SER A 180 -27.62 5.36 -0.09
C SER A 180 -28.32 4.60 1.04
N GLY A 181 -29.51 5.07 1.45
CA GLY A 181 -30.40 4.35 2.35
C GLY A 181 -29.97 4.30 3.82
N THR A 182 -28.95 5.06 4.24
CA THR A 182 -28.48 5.11 5.62
C THR A 182 -27.82 6.46 5.94
N THR A 183 -27.72 6.80 7.23
CA THR A 183 -26.91 7.94 7.72
C THR A 183 -25.51 7.52 8.14
N GLN A 184 -25.21 6.21 8.20
CA GLN A 184 -23.86 5.69 8.42
C GLN A 184 -22.96 6.12 7.26
N GLN A 185 -21.85 6.78 7.58
CA GLN A 185 -20.82 7.16 6.60
C GLN A 185 -19.63 6.20 6.64
N LEU A 186 -18.84 6.17 5.57
CA LEU A 186 -17.63 5.35 5.48
C LEU A 186 -16.38 6.18 5.74
N ASP A 187 -15.38 5.49 6.27
CA ASP A 187 -14.07 6.03 6.61
C ASP A 187 -13.23 6.22 5.34
N SER A 188 -12.62 7.40 5.20
CA SER A 188 -11.83 7.74 4.02
C SER A 188 -10.41 7.19 4.06
N LEU A 189 -9.88 6.99 5.27
CA LEU A 189 -8.47 6.67 5.52
C LEU A 189 -7.48 7.59 4.81
N ALA A 190 -7.82 8.87 4.68
CA ALA A 190 -7.00 9.83 3.95
C ALA A 190 -5.71 10.27 4.66
N ASP A 191 -5.53 9.86 5.92
CA ASP A 191 -4.35 10.12 6.74
C ASP A 191 -3.17 9.20 6.40
N ARG A 192 -3.31 8.36 5.36
CA ARG A 192 -2.28 7.39 4.94
C ARG A 192 -2.38 7.07 3.44
N MET A 193 -1.30 6.47 2.92
CA MET A 193 -1.26 5.96 1.56
C MET A 193 -2.13 4.70 1.40
N MET A 194 -2.73 4.54 0.22
CA MET A 194 -3.54 3.38 -0.12
C MET A 194 -2.73 2.32 -0.87
N TYR A 195 -3.01 1.05 -0.58
CA TYR A 195 -2.25 -0.07 -1.11
C TYR A 195 -2.44 -0.22 -2.63
N ARG A 196 -1.41 -0.47 -3.44
CA ARG A 196 0.01 -0.74 -3.13
C ARG A 196 0.96 0.35 -3.63
N LEU A 197 2.25 0.18 -3.33
CA LEU A 197 3.34 0.86 -4.00
C LEU A 197 3.90 -0.06 -5.08
N GLN A 198 3.45 0.07 -6.32
CA GLN A 198 3.94 -0.77 -7.40
C GLN A 198 5.31 -0.27 -7.86
N TYR A 199 6.29 -1.16 -7.97
CA TYR A 199 7.58 -0.90 -8.64
C TYR A 199 7.61 -1.52 -10.03
N ARG A 200 8.18 -0.79 -10.99
CA ARG A 200 8.43 -1.30 -12.34
C ARG A 200 9.75 -0.79 -12.90
N ASN A 201 10.50 -1.68 -13.55
CA ASN A 201 11.74 -1.34 -14.25
C ASN A 201 11.54 -1.41 -15.78
N PHE A 202 11.76 -0.29 -16.47
CA PHE A 202 11.66 -0.16 -17.93
C PHE A 202 13.00 -0.33 -18.65
N GLY A 203 14.10 -0.51 -17.89
CA GLY A 203 15.47 -0.63 -18.40
C GLY A 203 16.17 0.71 -18.60
N ASP A 204 15.45 1.76 -19.01
CA ASP A 204 15.95 3.14 -19.07
C ASP A 204 15.59 3.98 -17.85
N HIS A 205 14.54 3.59 -17.11
CA HIS A 205 14.14 4.18 -15.84
C HIS A 205 13.36 3.19 -14.98
N GLU A 206 13.26 3.52 -13.70
CA GLU A 206 12.42 2.83 -12.74
C GLU A 206 11.28 3.75 -12.31
N SER A 207 10.13 3.17 -12.02
CA SER A 207 8.92 3.88 -11.65
C SER A 207 8.26 3.27 -10.43
N LEU A 208 7.79 4.13 -9.54
CA LEU A 208 6.92 3.79 -8.41
C LEU A 208 5.54 4.43 -8.61
N ILE A 209 4.48 3.62 -8.53
CA ILE A 209 3.08 4.08 -8.59
C ILE A 209 2.38 3.89 -7.26
N THR A 210 1.66 4.92 -6.82
CA THR A 210 0.89 4.91 -5.58
C THR A 210 -0.28 5.88 -5.61
N ASN A 211 -1.15 5.83 -4.59
CA ASN A 211 -2.31 6.71 -4.47
C ASN A 211 -2.76 6.94 -3.01
N HIS A 212 -3.60 7.95 -2.81
CA HIS A 212 -4.36 8.19 -1.57
C HIS A 212 -5.62 9.04 -1.82
N SER A 213 -6.47 9.13 -0.80
CA SER A 213 -7.74 9.87 -0.87
C SER A 213 -7.56 11.34 -0.50
N VAL A 214 -7.99 12.27 -1.35
CA VAL A 214 -7.91 13.72 -1.10
C VAL A 214 -9.26 14.40 -1.23
N THR A 215 -9.44 15.52 -0.55
CA THR A 215 -10.59 16.39 -0.77
C THR A 215 -10.55 16.95 -2.19
N SER A 216 -11.68 16.87 -2.91
CA SER A 216 -11.84 17.44 -4.25
C SER A 216 -13.17 18.18 -4.36
N GLY A 217 -13.11 19.52 -4.27
CA GLY A 217 -14.31 20.35 -4.19
C GLY A 217 -15.16 19.98 -2.97
N SER A 218 -16.43 19.61 -3.20
CA SER A 218 -17.33 19.10 -2.17
C SER A 218 -17.34 17.56 -2.03
N SER A 219 -16.42 16.87 -2.69
CA SER A 219 -16.34 15.41 -2.77
C SER A 219 -14.94 14.89 -2.39
N VAL A 220 -14.68 13.61 -2.65
CA VAL A 220 -13.38 12.95 -2.44
C VAL A 220 -12.90 12.38 -3.76
N GLY A 221 -11.62 12.58 -4.05
CA GLY A 221 -10.95 12.07 -5.24
C GLY A 221 -9.74 11.20 -4.92
N VAL A 222 -9.30 10.43 -5.90
CA VAL A 222 -8.08 9.62 -5.81
C VAL A 222 -6.91 10.45 -6.33
N ARG A 223 -5.99 10.83 -5.45
CA ARG A 223 -4.70 11.43 -5.83
C ARG A 223 -3.72 10.32 -6.10
N TRP A 224 -3.07 10.36 -7.26
CA TRP A 224 -2.07 9.37 -7.68
C TRP A 224 -0.75 10.04 -8.05
N TYR A 225 0.34 9.27 -7.95
CA TYR A 225 1.70 9.74 -8.22
C TYR A 225 2.49 8.70 -8.99
N GLU A 226 3.31 9.18 -9.92
CA GLU A 226 4.45 8.46 -10.48
C GLU A 226 5.74 9.09 -9.99
N VAL A 227 6.53 8.32 -9.25
CA VAL A 227 7.86 8.72 -8.79
C VAL A 227 8.90 7.95 -9.60
N ARG A 228 9.91 8.65 -10.11
CA ARG A 228 11.02 8.05 -10.86
C ARG A 228 12.35 8.20 -10.13
N SER A 229 13.32 7.42 -10.58
CA SER A 229 14.69 7.40 -10.05
C SER A 229 14.76 7.11 -8.54
N PRO A 230 14.01 6.11 -8.02
CA PRO A 230 13.93 5.85 -6.58
C PRO A 230 15.29 5.51 -5.96
N ASN A 231 16.19 4.86 -6.70
CA ASN A 231 17.54 4.59 -6.20
C ASN A 231 18.54 5.74 -6.36
N GLY A 232 18.26 6.68 -7.26
CA GLY A 232 19.01 7.92 -7.41
C GLY A 232 18.45 9.00 -6.49
N THR A 233 18.15 10.15 -7.09
CA THR A 233 17.33 11.21 -6.48
C THR A 233 15.88 10.99 -6.91
N PRO A 234 14.99 10.59 -5.98
CA PRO A 234 13.59 10.35 -6.30
C PRO A 234 12.91 11.64 -6.69
N THR A 235 12.20 11.66 -7.82
CA THR A 235 11.49 12.83 -8.32
C THR A 235 10.06 12.49 -8.68
N LEU A 236 9.15 13.43 -8.42
CA LEU A 236 7.79 13.32 -8.94
C LEU A 236 7.84 13.53 -10.47
N PHE A 237 7.50 12.50 -11.22
CA PHE A 237 7.42 12.58 -12.68
C PHE A 237 6.06 13.12 -13.13
N GLN A 238 4.97 12.59 -12.57
CA GLN A 238 3.62 13.12 -12.79
C GLN A 238 2.67 12.76 -11.65
N SER A 239 1.58 13.52 -11.56
CA SER A 239 0.50 13.27 -10.59
C SER A 239 -0.81 13.86 -11.07
N GLY A 240 -1.92 13.36 -10.55
CA GLY A 240 -3.25 13.91 -10.82
C GLY A 240 -4.26 13.55 -9.72
N THR A 241 -5.38 14.25 -9.68
CA THR A 241 -6.53 13.89 -8.84
C THR A 241 -7.69 13.48 -9.72
N TYR A 242 -8.20 12.26 -9.54
CA TYR A 242 -9.38 11.80 -10.27
C TYR A 242 -10.66 12.03 -9.47
N ALA A 243 -11.47 12.99 -9.92
CA ALA A 243 -12.79 13.33 -9.37
C ALA A 243 -13.64 14.02 -10.46
N PRO A 244 -14.10 13.28 -11.49
CA PRO A 244 -14.81 13.84 -12.65
C PRO A 244 -16.24 14.35 -12.36
N ASP A 245 -16.82 13.98 -11.22
CA ASP A 245 -18.18 14.35 -10.82
C ASP A 245 -18.27 14.52 -9.29
N SER A 246 -19.48 14.67 -8.74
CA SER A 246 -19.72 14.86 -7.30
C SER A 246 -19.73 13.58 -6.47
N ALA A 247 -19.58 12.40 -7.07
CA ALA A 247 -19.47 11.15 -6.34
C ALA A 247 -18.10 11.01 -5.66
N TYR A 248 -18.09 10.36 -4.51
CA TYR A 248 -16.90 10.16 -3.70
C TYR A 248 -16.10 8.98 -4.23
N ARG A 249 -14.80 9.16 -4.45
CA ARG A 249 -13.85 8.14 -4.90
C ARG A 249 -12.72 8.01 -3.91
N TRP A 250 -12.63 6.89 -3.22
CA TRP A 250 -11.66 6.69 -2.13
C TRP A 250 -11.22 5.23 -2.07
N MET A 251 -10.27 4.94 -1.18
CA MET A 251 -9.77 3.59 -0.94
C MET A 251 -9.26 2.90 -2.21
N GLY A 252 -8.42 3.65 -2.95
CA GLY A 252 -7.95 3.28 -4.27
C GLY A 252 -6.72 2.38 -4.30
N SER A 253 -6.43 1.85 -5.47
CA SER A 253 -5.18 1.20 -5.84
C SER A 253 -4.76 1.69 -7.22
N ALA A 254 -3.46 1.73 -7.48
CA ALA A 254 -2.90 2.23 -8.73
C ALA A 254 -1.81 1.28 -9.23
N ALA A 255 -1.79 1.03 -10.54
CA ALA A 255 -0.81 0.16 -11.19
C ALA A 255 -0.49 0.64 -12.60
N MET A 256 0.73 0.40 -13.05
CA MET A 256 1.24 0.67 -14.39
C MET A 256 1.54 -0.62 -15.14
N ASP A 257 1.21 -0.65 -16.43
CA ASP A 257 1.53 -1.75 -17.33
C ASP A 257 2.94 -1.65 -17.95
N GLY A 258 3.31 -2.63 -18.77
CA GLY A 258 4.62 -2.66 -19.44
C GLY A 258 4.79 -1.62 -20.57
N SER A 259 3.73 -0.90 -20.93
CA SER A 259 3.73 0.15 -21.94
C SER A 259 3.69 1.55 -21.33
N GLY A 260 3.64 1.67 -20.00
CA GLY A 260 3.58 2.94 -19.28
C GLY A 260 2.16 3.50 -19.09
N GLY A 261 1.13 2.72 -19.42
CA GLY A 261 -0.25 3.04 -19.09
C GLY A 261 -0.49 2.86 -17.59
N ILE A 262 -1.27 3.74 -16.97
CA ILE A 262 -1.57 3.71 -15.53
C ILE A 262 -3.08 3.51 -15.37
N ALA A 263 -3.48 2.55 -14.53
CA ALA A 263 -4.85 2.33 -14.12
C ALA A 263 -5.05 2.70 -12.65
N LEU A 264 -6.25 3.20 -12.34
CA LEU A 264 -6.72 3.37 -10.97
C LEU A 264 -7.96 2.49 -10.77
N GLY A 265 -8.01 1.76 -9.68
CA GLY A 265 -9.23 1.12 -9.17
C GLY A 265 -9.59 1.73 -7.82
N PHE A 266 -10.86 2.00 -7.56
CA PHE A 266 -11.29 2.67 -6.33
C PHE A 266 -12.73 2.35 -5.95
N SER A 267 -13.07 2.62 -4.69
CA SER A 267 -14.46 2.63 -4.23
C SER A 267 -15.16 3.90 -4.70
N LYS A 268 -16.43 3.79 -5.11
CA LYS A 268 -17.29 4.91 -5.51
C LYS A 268 -18.60 4.91 -4.72
N SER A 269 -19.04 6.06 -4.21
CA SER A 269 -20.30 6.16 -3.44
C SER A 269 -20.88 7.57 -3.42
N SER A 270 -22.16 7.68 -3.08
CA SER A 270 -22.88 8.95 -2.90
C SER A 270 -24.06 8.76 -1.95
N SER A 271 -24.75 9.84 -1.59
CA SER A 271 -26.02 9.75 -0.83
C SER A 271 -27.15 9.05 -1.59
N SER A 272 -27.02 8.85 -2.91
CA SER A 272 -28.02 8.23 -3.78
C SER A 272 -27.59 6.87 -4.36
N ALA A 273 -26.36 6.43 -4.12
CA ALA A 273 -25.82 5.17 -4.61
C ALA A 273 -25.20 4.33 -3.48
N HIS A 274 -25.27 3.01 -3.60
CA HIS A 274 -24.49 2.11 -2.75
C HIS A 274 -23.01 2.18 -3.11
N PRO A 275 -22.10 1.86 -2.16
CA PRO A 275 -20.68 1.70 -2.46
C PRO A 275 -20.47 0.72 -3.62
N ALA A 276 -19.64 1.11 -4.56
CA ALA A 276 -19.34 0.39 -5.78
C ALA A 276 -17.82 0.33 -5.99
N ILE A 277 -17.36 -0.53 -6.91
CA ILE A 277 -15.99 -0.58 -7.38
C ILE A 277 -15.96 -0.03 -8.80
N ALA A 278 -15.08 0.94 -9.05
CA ALA A 278 -14.91 1.56 -10.34
C ALA A 278 -13.43 1.64 -10.72
N VAL A 279 -13.18 1.76 -12.02
CA VAL A 279 -11.83 1.86 -12.61
C VAL A 279 -11.78 2.96 -13.66
N THR A 280 -10.59 3.54 -13.85
CA THR A 280 -10.23 4.45 -14.95
C THR A 280 -8.75 4.23 -15.27
N GLY A 281 -8.23 4.92 -16.28
CA GLY A 281 -6.82 4.83 -16.62
C GLY A 281 -6.36 5.92 -17.57
N ARG A 282 -5.10 5.77 -17.98
CA ARG A 282 -4.42 6.56 -18.98
C ARG A 282 -3.41 5.70 -19.71
N ASN A 283 -3.16 6.03 -20.97
CA ASN A 283 -2.07 5.52 -21.77
C ASN A 283 -0.79 6.35 -21.53
N ALA A 284 0.37 5.80 -21.87
CA ALA A 284 1.65 6.50 -21.70
C ALA A 284 1.73 7.83 -22.47
N GLY A 285 1.12 7.89 -23.65
CA GLY A 285 1.11 9.08 -24.52
C GLY A 285 0.12 10.17 -24.13
N ASP A 286 -0.73 9.93 -23.12
CA ASP A 286 -1.69 10.94 -22.68
C ASP A 286 -1.01 12.09 -21.95
N ALA A 287 -1.64 13.26 -21.94
CA ALA A 287 -1.16 14.42 -21.20
C ALA A 287 -0.86 14.04 -19.73
N ALA A 288 0.33 14.41 -19.26
CA ALA A 288 0.79 14.06 -17.93
C ALA A 288 -0.19 14.54 -16.85
N GLY A 289 -0.45 13.68 -15.85
CA GLY A 289 -1.35 13.99 -14.75
C GLY A 289 -2.86 13.89 -15.07
N THR A 290 -3.23 13.40 -16.27
CA THR A 290 -4.64 13.20 -16.65
C THR A 290 -4.98 11.72 -16.79
N MET A 291 -6.16 11.34 -16.30
CA MET A 291 -6.81 10.05 -16.58
C MET A 291 -7.82 10.29 -17.70
N THR A 292 -7.55 9.72 -18.87
CA THR A 292 -8.24 9.98 -20.14
C THR A 292 -9.28 8.91 -20.45
N GLU A 293 -9.08 7.70 -19.94
CA GLU A 293 -10.02 6.60 -20.13
C GLU A 293 -11.26 6.84 -19.27
N GLY A 294 -12.45 6.61 -19.84
CA GLY A 294 -13.72 6.80 -19.14
C GLY A 294 -13.81 5.93 -17.88
N GLU A 295 -14.44 6.45 -16.83
CA GLU A 295 -14.72 5.65 -15.64
C GLU A 295 -15.70 4.51 -15.97
N THR A 296 -15.35 3.30 -15.57
CA THR A 296 -16.23 2.12 -15.65
C THR A 296 -16.52 1.61 -14.25
N THR A 297 -17.81 1.47 -13.91
CA THR A 297 -18.22 0.75 -12.70
C THR A 297 -18.12 -0.75 -12.95
N VAL A 298 -17.21 -1.42 -12.26
CA VAL A 298 -16.96 -2.86 -12.35
C VAL A 298 -18.00 -3.64 -11.58
N LEU A 299 -18.36 -3.15 -10.39
CA LEU A 299 -19.35 -3.77 -9.52
C LEU A 299 -20.13 -2.68 -8.78
N THR A 300 -21.45 -2.68 -8.94
CA THR A 300 -22.34 -1.91 -8.06
C THR A 300 -22.65 -2.75 -6.83
N GLY A 301 -22.37 -2.23 -5.63
CA GLY A 301 -22.68 -2.94 -4.39
C GLY A 301 -24.18 -3.13 -4.21
N GLY A 302 -24.55 -4.30 -3.66
CA GLY A 302 -25.95 -4.64 -3.38
C GLY A 302 -26.52 -3.99 -2.12
N GLY A 303 -25.74 -3.18 -1.40
CA GLY A 303 -26.18 -2.57 -0.15
C GLY A 303 -25.14 -1.63 0.47
N SER A 304 -25.56 -1.00 1.57
CA SER A 304 -24.78 -0.04 2.35
C SER A 304 -24.33 -0.66 3.68
N GLN A 305 -23.16 -0.27 4.19
CA GLN A 305 -22.76 -0.61 5.55
C GLN A 305 -23.70 0.06 6.55
N THR A 306 -24.23 -0.73 7.47
CA THR A 306 -25.14 -0.27 8.53
C THR A 306 -24.49 -0.38 9.90
N THR A 307 -25.01 0.37 10.88
CA THR A 307 -24.73 0.24 12.33
C THR A 307 -23.25 0.22 12.73
N ASN A 308 -22.70 1.38 13.11
CA ASN A 308 -21.40 1.56 13.77
C ASN A 308 -20.18 0.94 13.04
N LEU A 309 -20.32 0.64 11.75
CA LEU A 309 -19.24 0.16 10.88
C LEU A 309 -18.95 1.20 9.81
N SER A 310 -17.72 1.70 9.77
CA SER A 310 -17.26 2.70 8.79
C SER A 310 -16.18 2.17 7.84
N ARG A 311 -15.49 1.08 8.19
CA ARG A 311 -14.38 0.52 7.42
C ARG A 311 -14.86 -0.16 6.15
N TRP A 312 -14.13 0.07 5.06
CA TRP A 312 -14.48 -0.41 3.73
C TRP A 312 -13.23 -0.46 2.85
N GLY A 313 -12.90 -1.62 2.31
CA GLY A 313 -11.89 -1.73 1.26
C GLY A 313 -10.44 -1.45 1.68
N ASP A 314 -10.12 -1.48 2.98
CA ASP A 314 -8.79 -1.19 3.55
C ASP A 314 -7.60 -1.86 2.84
N TYR A 315 -7.83 -2.97 2.13
CA TYR A 315 -6.83 -3.77 1.42
C TYR A 315 -7.14 -3.93 -0.08
N SER A 316 -7.82 -2.96 -0.70
CA SER A 316 -7.97 -2.88 -2.16
C SER A 316 -6.61 -3.00 -2.87
N ASN A 317 -6.58 -3.74 -3.99
CA ASN A 317 -5.37 -3.95 -4.78
C ASN A 317 -5.70 -4.02 -6.27
N LEU A 318 -4.82 -3.45 -7.09
CA LEU A 318 -4.78 -3.58 -8.55
C LEU A 318 -3.38 -4.06 -8.97
N THR A 319 -3.33 -5.07 -9.83
CA THR A 319 -2.10 -5.69 -10.34
C THR A 319 -2.14 -5.78 -11.86
#